data_AF-A0A7X8XM34-F1
#
_entry.id   AF-A0A7X8XM34-F1
#
_cell.length_a   1.000
_cell.length_b   1.000
_cell.length_c   1.000
_cell.angle_alpha   90.00
_cell.angle_beta   90.00
_cell.angle_gamma   90.00
#
_symmetry.space_group_name_H-M   'P 1'
#
loop_
_entity.id
_entity.type
_entity.pdbx_description
1 polymer ?
#
loop_
_entity_poly.entity_id
_entity_poly.type
_entity_poly.pdbx_seq_one_letter_code
_entity_poly.pdbx_strand_id
1 'polypeptide(L)'
;MDHLDAWRIPLYLLPLALVMLWIHRREALEGLTLFADLSPGQKAWVLISALPPGLSASLLVHLPVETGRAYLREGSSIQGGGQHLLPEVLKEFCRSLPPDWIRGSGRDSDQALVQLARVVSEKPTELLAALTDLWPPAAAPEPIPASPAGEEDASPSAGASGAGDEEEL
;
A
#
# COMPACT_ATOMS: atom_id res chain seq x y z
N MET A 1 -55.82 4.46 8.20
CA MET A 1 -55.44 4.37 6.78
C MET A 1 -54.06 5.01 6.65
N ASP A 2 -53.04 4.43 7.30
CA ASP A 2 -51.80 5.17 7.64
C ASP A 2 -50.53 4.54 7.02
N HIS A 3 -50.66 3.41 6.32
CA HIS A 3 -49.53 2.71 5.68
C HIS A 3 -49.19 3.25 4.28
N LEU A 4 -50.07 4.03 3.65
CA LEU A 4 -49.87 4.59 2.30
C LEU A 4 -48.90 5.78 2.30
N ASP A 5 -48.78 6.52 3.40
CA ASP A 5 -47.84 7.64 3.50
C ASP A 5 -46.41 7.21 3.88
N ALA A 6 -46.26 6.03 4.50
CA ALA A 6 -44.95 5.49 4.87
C ALA A 6 -44.04 5.18 3.66
N TRP A 7 -44.62 4.87 2.50
CA TRP A 7 -43.88 4.61 1.25
C TRP A 7 -43.51 5.88 0.47
N ARG A 8 -44.15 7.02 0.76
CA ARG A 8 -43.85 8.29 0.07
C ARG A 8 -42.57 8.93 0.60
N ILE A 9 -42.30 8.77 1.89
CA ILE A 9 -41.11 9.31 2.56
C ILE A 9 -39.81 8.80 1.90
N PRO A 10 -39.58 7.49 1.69
CA PRO A 10 -38.38 7.03 0.99
C PRO A 10 -38.37 7.46 -0.49
N LEU A 11 -39.53 7.61 -1.13
CA LEU A 11 -39.63 8.06 -2.52
C LEU A 11 -39.19 9.54 -2.68
N TYR A 12 -39.53 10.38 -1.70
CA TYR A 12 -39.11 11.79 -1.66
C TYR A 12 -37.63 11.96 -1.28
N LEU A 13 -37.07 11.03 -0.50
CA LEU A 13 -35.65 11.02 -0.14
C LEU A 13 -34.76 10.43 -1.23
N LEU A 14 -35.31 9.61 -2.14
CA LEU A 14 -34.59 8.97 -3.23
C LEU A 14 -33.77 9.94 -4.11
N PRO A 15 -34.28 11.09 -4.59
CA PRO A 15 -33.46 12.03 -5.36
C PRO A 15 -32.32 12.62 -4.54
N LEU A 16 -32.55 12.92 -3.25
CA LEU A 16 -31.51 13.44 -2.35
C LEU A 16 -30.42 12.38 -2.09
N ALA A 17 -30.83 11.12 -1.88
CA ALA A 17 -29.92 10.00 -1.72
C ALA A 17 -29.09 9.75 -2.99
N LEU A 18 -29.69 9.89 -4.19
CA LEU A 18 -28.98 9.81 -5.47
C LEU A 18 -27.94 10.93 -5.62
N VAL A 19 -28.29 12.16 -5.23
CA VAL A 19 -27.36 13.30 -5.26
C VAL A 19 -26.21 13.07 -4.28
N MET A 20 -26.50 12.65 -3.04
CA MET A 20 -25.45 12.32 -2.07
C MET A 20 -24.57 11.15 -2.54
N LEU A 21 -25.16 10.10 -3.11
CA LEU A 21 -24.42 8.98 -3.69
C LEU A 21 -23.53 9.45 -4.85
N TRP A 22 -24.02 10.36 -5.70
CA TRP A 22 -23.26 10.91 -6.81
C TRP A 22 -22.11 11.81 -6.34
N ILE A 23 -22.35 12.66 -5.34
CA ILE A 23 -21.30 13.50 -4.72
C ILE A 23 -20.26 12.60 -4.06
N HIS A 24 -20.69 11.65 -3.24
CA HIS A 24 -19.78 10.71 -2.59
C HIS A 24 -18.98 9.89 -3.59
N ARG A 25 -19.60 9.52 -4.72
CA ARG A 25 -18.91 8.82 -5.81
C ARG A 25 -17.95 9.75 -6.57
N ARG A 26 -18.28 11.03 -6.77
CA ARG A 26 -17.35 12.03 -7.33
C ARG A 26 -16.17 12.29 -6.41
N GLU A 27 -16.42 12.49 -5.12
CA GLU A 27 -15.38 12.69 -4.11
C GLU A 27 -14.49 11.45 -4.01
N ALA A 28 -15.08 10.25 -4.07
CA ALA A 28 -14.32 9.01 -4.18
C ALA A 28 -13.47 9.01 -5.45
N LEU A 29 -14.00 9.42 -6.60
CA LEU A 29 -13.24 9.47 -7.87
C LEU A 29 -12.18 10.57 -7.93
N GLU A 30 -12.40 11.71 -7.28
CA GLU A 30 -11.47 12.85 -7.24
C GLU A 30 -10.30 12.62 -6.27
N GLY A 31 -10.46 11.74 -5.28
CA GLY A 31 -9.41 11.30 -4.37
C GLY A 31 -8.74 9.96 -4.74
N LEU A 32 -9.12 9.35 -5.87
CA LEU A 32 -8.57 8.06 -6.30
C LEU A 32 -7.30 8.27 -7.12
N THR A 33 -6.19 7.69 -6.66
CA THR A 33 -4.98 7.54 -7.48
C THR A 33 -5.32 6.84 -8.79
N LEU A 34 -5.01 7.46 -9.93
CA LEU A 34 -5.21 6.83 -11.23
C LEU A 34 -4.16 5.74 -11.46
N PHE A 35 -4.53 4.68 -12.17
CA PHE A 35 -3.61 3.60 -12.51
C PHE A 35 -2.35 4.08 -13.27
N ALA A 36 -2.51 5.12 -14.09
CA ALA A 36 -1.41 5.71 -14.86
C ALA A 36 -0.35 6.39 -13.97
N ASP A 37 -0.75 6.86 -12.78
CA ASP A 37 0.12 7.58 -11.85
C ASP A 37 0.76 6.65 -10.79
N LEU A 38 0.46 5.35 -10.84
CA LEU A 38 1.01 4.39 -9.88
C LEU A 38 2.48 4.10 -10.18
N SER A 39 3.31 4.21 -9.14
CA SER A 39 4.68 3.70 -9.19
C SER A 39 4.68 2.17 -9.32
N PRO A 40 5.76 1.57 -9.84
CA PRO A 40 5.91 0.11 -9.89
C PRO A 40 5.69 -0.56 -8.52
N GLY A 41 6.25 -0.01 -7.43
CA GLY A 41 6.07 -0.58 -6.10
C GLY A 41 4.65 -0.42 -5.54
N GLN A 42 3.92 0.64 -5.92
CA GLN A 42 2.49 0.76 -5.61
C GLN A 42 1.67 -0.32 -6.33
N LYS A 43 1.95 -0.59 -7.61
CA LYS A 43 1.27 -1.67 -8.37
C LYS A 43 1.55 -3.04 -7.76
N ALA A 44 2.81 -3.31 -7.42
CA ALA A 44 3.21 -4.53 -6.72
C ALA A 44 2.46 -4.69 -5.39
N TRP A 45 2.35 -3.61 -4.59
CA TRP A 45 1.62 -3.63 -3.33
C TRP A 45 0.12 -3.87 -3.50
N VAL A 46 -0.53 -3.25 -4.51
CA VAL A 46 -1.95 -3.49 -4.81
C VAL A 46 -2.19 -4.98 -5.11
N LEU A 47 -1.29 -5.62 -5.85
CA LEU A 47 -1.40 -7.04 -6.14
C LEU A 47 -1.19 -7.92 -4.89
N ILE A 48 -0.15 -7.64 -4.10
CA ILE A 48 0.17 -8.40 -2.87
C ILE A 48 -0.96 -8.27 -1.85
N SER A 49 -1.51 -7.08 -1.67
CA SER A 49 -2.60 -6.81 -0.71
C SER A 49 -3.94 -7.39 -1.12
N ALA A 50 -4.15 -7.66 -2.42
CA ALA A 50 -5.36 -8.29 -2.93
C ALA A 50 -5.37 -9.82 -2.78
N LEU A 51 -4.21 -10.45 -2.55
CA LEU A 51 -4.13 -11.88 -2.28
C LEU A 51 -4.70 -12.23 -0.90
N PRO A 52 -5.21 -13.46 -0.70
CA PRO A 52 -5.59 -13.95 0.62
C PRO A 52 -4.46 -13.75 1.65
N PRO A 53 -4.78 -13.37 2.91
CA PRO A 53 -3.79 -12.95 3.90
C PRO A 53 -2.69 -13.99 4.17
N GLY A 54 -3.01 -15.29 4.05
CA GLY A 54 -2.02 -16.36 4.18
C GLY A 54 -1.02 -16.42 3.02
N LEU A 55 -1.48 -16.15 1.80
CA LEU A 55 -0.63 -16.17 0.60
C LEU A 55 0.19 -14.88 0.47
N SER A 56 -0.39 -13.74 0.81
CA SER A 56 0.34 -12.47 0.84
C SER A 56 1.46 -12.51 1.89
N ALA A 57 1.20 -13.04 3.09
CA ALA A 57 2.24 -13.28 4.10
C ALA A 57 3.31 -14.25 3.60
N SER A 58 2.91 -15.36 2.96
CA SER A 58 3.85 -16.33 2.37
C SER A 58 4.76 -15.67 1.32
N LEU A 59 4.20 -14.85 0.43
CA LEU A 59 4.98 -14.09 -0.56
C LEU A 59 5.95 -13.14 0.12
N LEU A 60 5.50 -12.36 1.11
CA LEU A 60 6.33 -11.39 1.82
C LEU A 60 7.50 -12.04 2.56
N VAL A 61 7.35 -13.28 3.05
CA VAL A 61 8.44 -14.05 3.67
C VAL A 61 9.52 -14.45 2.65
N HIS A 62 9.13 -14.68 1.39
CA HIS A 62 10.07 -15.01 0.31
C HIS A 62 10.72 -13.77 -0.31
N LEU A 63 10.18 -12.58 -0.06
CA LEU A 63 10.80 -11.33 -0.50
C LEU A 63 12.03 -11.00 0.37
N PRO A 64 13.10 -10.43 -0.22
CA PRO A 64 14.09 -9.73 0.56
C PRO A 64 13.43 -8.66 1.43
N VAL A 65 13.84 -8.56 2.70
CA VAL A 65 13.23 -7.65 3.69
C VAL A 65 13.22 -6.19 3.20
N GLU A 66 14.26 -5.79 2.48
CA GLU A 66 14.41 -4.45 1.90
C GLU A 66 13.37 -4.19 0.81
N THR A 67 13.20 -5.14 -0.11
CA THR A 67 12.18 -5.09 -1.18
C THR A 67 10.77 -5.05 -0.60
N GLY A 68 10.48 -5.91 0.39
CA GLY A 68 9.18 -5.94 1.04
C GLY A 68 8.85 -4.62 1.75
N ARG A 69 9.85 -4.00 2.41
CA ARG A 69 9.69 -2.68 3.04
C ARG A 69 9.50 -1.57 2.01
N ALA A 70 10.18 -1.63 0.87
CA ALA A 70 10.01 -0.66 -0.21
C ALA A 70 8.57 -0.68 -0.75
N TYR A 71 8.04 -1.87 -1.07
CA TYR A 71 6.66 -2.01 -1.53
C TYR A 71 5.64 -1.59 -0.47
N LEU A 72 5.87 -1.89 0.81
CA LEU A 72 4.96 -1.47 1.89
C LEU A 72 4.97 0.06 2.04
N ARG A 73 6.15 0.70 1.96
CA ARG A 73 6.28 2.16 2.02
C ARG A 73 5.55 2.82 0.84
N GLU A 74 5.81 2.35 -0.38
CA GLU A 74 5.13 2.86 -1.58
C GLU A 74 3.62 2.63 -1.50
N GLY A 75 3.18 1.45 -1.05
CA GLY A 75 1.78 1.09 -0.86
C GLY A 75 1.02 1.98 0.13
N SER A 76 1.68 2.45 1.19
CA SER A 76 1.07 3.36 2.18
C SER A 76 0.72 4.74 1.64
N SER A 77 1.30 5.12 0.49
CA SER A 77 1.06 6.41 -0.16
C SER A 77 -0.14 6.42 -1.13
N ILE A 78 -0.76 5.25 -1.36
CA ILE A 78 -1.93 5.13 -2.24
C ILE A 78 -3.14 5.78 -1.56
N GLN A 79 -3.72 6.79 -2.21
CA GLN A 79 -4.93 7.45 -1.75
C GLN A 79 -6.18 6.71 -2.27
N GLY A 80 -7.07 6.35 -1.35
CA GLY A 80 -8.30 5.63 -1.63
C GLY A 80 -8.18 4.10 -1.55
N GLY A 81 -9.30 3.40 -1.76
CA GLY A 81 -9.33 1.94 -1.79
C GLY A 81 -8.69 1.42 -3.08
N GLY A 82 -7.48 0.86 -2.99
CA GLY A 82 -6.75 0.25 -4.12
C GLY A 82 -7.49 -0.88 -4.87
N GLN A 83 -8.65 -1.27 -4.37
CA GLN A 83 -9.60 -2.20 -4.97
C GLN A 83 -10.00 -1.82 -6.40
N HIS A 84 -10.14 -0.52 -6.68
CA HIS A 84 -10.47 -0.04 -8.03
C HIS A 84 -9.31 -0.16 -9.03
N LEU A 85 -8.07 -0.28 -8.53
CA LEU A 85 -6.87 -0.39 -9.34
C LEU A 85 -6.51 -1.83 -9.66
N LEU A 86 -7.01 -2.77 -8.84
CA LEU A 86 -6.74 -4.18 -8.96
C LEU A 86 -7.03 -4.76 -10.36
N PRO A 87 -8.13 -4.44 -11.07
CA PRO A 87 -8.39 -5.00 -12.39
C PRO A 87 -7.31 -4.65 -13.42
N GLU A 88 -6.83 -3.40 -13.44
CA GLU A 88 -5.80 -2.97 -14.39
C GLU A 88 -4.40 -3.46 -13.98
N VAL A 89 -4.08 -3.45 -12.68
CA VAL A 89 -2.83 -4.04 -12.14
C VAL A 89 -2.75 -5.53 -12.48
N LEU A 90 -3.82 -6.27 -12.23
CA LEU A 90 -3.87 -7.71 -12.49
C LEU A 90 -3.76 -8.01 -13.99
N LYS A 91 -4.39 -7.19 -14.84
CA LYS A 91 -4.30 -7.31 -16.30
C LYS A 91 -2.89 -7.00 -16.82
N GLU A 92 -2.19 -6.02 -16.27
CA GLU A 92 -0.79 -5.76 -16.59
C GLU A 92 0.10 -6.94 -16.17
N PHE A 93 -0.09 -7.46 -14.95
CA PHE A 93 0.68 -8.61 -14.45
C PHE A 93 0.42 -9.89 -15.25
N CYS A 94 -0.85 -10.23 -15.50
CA CYS A 94 -1.20 -11.41 -16.28
C CYS A 94 -0.64 -11.37 -17.71
N ARG A 95 -0.42 -10.18 -18.29
CA ARG A 95 0.20 -10.05 -19.62
C ARG A 95 1.70 -10.38 -19.62
N SER A 96 2.41 -10.19 -18.51
CA SER A 96 3.83 -10.54 -18.40
C SER A 96 4.03 -12.02 -18.04
N LEU A 97 3.00 -12.68 -17.48
CA LEU A 97 3.08 -14.08 -17.07
C LEU A 97 2.91 -15.05 -18.25
N PRO A 98 3.47 -16.27 -18.14
CA PRO A 98 3.24 -17.33 -19.11
C PRO A 98 1.74 -17.64 -19.29
N PRO A 99 1.26 -17.84 -20.52
CA PRO A 99 -0.17 -18.07 -20.80
C PRO A 99 -0.71 -19.35 -20.15
N ASP A 100 0.16 -20.28 -19.77
CA ASP A 100 -0.22 -21.52 -19.08
C ASP A 100 -0.63 -21.30 -17.62
N TRP A 101 -0.18 -20.21 -16.98
CA TRP A 101 -0.48 -19.89 -15.58
C TRP A 101 -1.83 -19.17 -15.43
N ILE A 102 -2.24 -18.46 -16.47
CA ILE A 102 -3.48 -17.68 -16.53
C ILE A 102 -4.57 -18.39 -17.34
N ARG A 103 -4.34 -19.65 -17.72
CA ARG A 103 -5.27 -20.45 -18.50
C ARG A 103 -6.56 -20.69 -17.68
N GLY A 104 -7.66 -20.08 -18.12
CA GLY A 104 -8.94 -20.14 -17.42
C GLY A 104 -9.26 -18.93 -16.53
N SER A 105 -8.42 -17.89 -16.52
CA SER A 105 -8.70 -16.64 -15.79
C SER A 105 -9.85 -15.80 -16.38
N GLY A 106 -10.33 -16.13 -17.58
CA GLY A 106 -11.47 -15.43 -18.20
C GLY A 106 -11.23 -13.93 -18.40
N ARG A 107 -12.32 -13.15 -18.54
CA ARG A 107 -12.30 -11.67 -18.51
C ARG A 107 -12.50 -11.10 -17.10
N ASP A 108 -12.63 -11.96 -16.10
CA ASP A 108 -13.05 -11.61 -14.76
C ASP A 108 -11.84 -11.46 -13.83
N SER A 109 -11.72 -10.31 -13.17
CA SER A 109 -10.62 -10.00 -12.26
C SER A 109 -10.59 -10.92 -11.04
N ASP A 110 -11.75 -11.35 -10.55
CA ASP A 110 -11.81 -12.26 -9.40
C ASP A 110 -11.30 -13.66 -9.76
N GLN A 111 -11.65 -14.16 -10.95
CA GLN A 111 -11.15 -15.46 -11.45
C GLN A 111 -9.64 -15.41 -11.71
N ALA A 112 -9.16 -14.31 -12.29
CA ALA A 112 -7.72 -14.10 -12.47
C ALA A 112 -6.98 -14.09 -11.13
N LEU A 113 -7.55 -13.48 -10.09
CA LEU A 113 -6.95 -13.46 -8.76
C LEU A 113 -6.94 -14.83 -8.10
N VAL A 114 -8.00 -15.63 -8.26
CA VAL A 114 -8.06 -17.02 -7.76
C VAL A 114 -7.00 -17.90 -8.44
N GLN A 115 -6.83 -17.77 -9.76
CA GLN A 115 -5.77 -18.50 -10.47
C GLN A 115 -4.39 -18.04 -10.00
N LEU A 116 -4.21 -16.73 -9.80
CA LEU A 116 -2.96 -16.20 -9.29
C LEU A 116 -2.66 -16.75 -7.89
N ALA A 117 -3.64 -16.76 -7.00
CA ALA A 117 -3.51 -17.33 -5.66
C ALA A 117 -3.09 -18.81 -5.69
N ARG A 118 -3.61 -19.58 -6.65
CA ARG A 118 -3.18 -20.96 -6.88
C ARG A 118 -1.72 -21.04 -7.32
N VAL A 119 -1.30 -20.22 -8.28
CA VAL A 119 0.09 -20.18 -8.76
C VAL A 119 1.05 -19.74 -7.65
N VAL A 120 0.65 -18.78 -6.80
CA VAL A 120 1.43 -18.37 -5.62
C VAL A 120 1.65 -19.55 -4.67
N SER A 121 0.63 -20.41 -4.49
CA SER A 121 0.75 -21.59 -3.65
C SER A 121 1.63 -22.69 -4.27
N GLU A 122 1.59 -22.87 -5.59
CA GLU A 122 2.34 -23.92 -6.29
C GLU A 122 3.80 -23.50 -6.54
N LYS A 123 4.05 -22.23 -6.87
CA LYS A 123 5.33 -21.69 -7.35
C LYS A 123 5.59 -20.25 -6.86
N PRO A 124 5.76 -20.04 -5.55
CA PRO A 124 5.89 -18.70 -4.98
C PRO A 124 7.14 -17.95 -5.48
N THR A 125 8.26 -18.64 -5.68
CA THR A 125 9.54 -18.04 -6.08
C THR A 125 9.56 -17.58 -7.53
N GLU A 126 9.00 -18.37 -8.46
CA GLU A 126 8.93 -18.01 -9.88
C GLU A 126 8.00 -16.81 -10.10
N LEU A 127 6.87 -16.77 -9.38
CA LEU A 127 5.93 -15.65 -9.46
C LEU A 127 6.50 -14.37 -8.82
N LEU A 128 7.23 -14.51 -7.71
CA LEU A 128 7.92 -13.40 -7.07
C LEU A 128 8.99 -12.82 -8.00
N ALA A 129 9.78 -13.67 -8.66
CA ALA A 129 10.75 -13.21 -9.66
C ALA A 129 10.07 -12.41 -10.79
N ALA A 130 8.95 -12.92 -11.33
CA ALA A 130 8.17 -12.21 -12.35
C ALA A 130 7.59 -10.87 -11.84
N LEU A 131 7.18 -10.81 -10.57
CA LEU A 131 6.71 -9.58 -9.92
C LEU A 131 7.83 -8.55 -9.77
N THR A 132 9.00 -8.96 -9.29
CA THR A 132 10.15 -8.07 -9.13
C THR A 132 10.75 -7.63 -10.46
N ASP A 133 10.66 -8.47 -11.50
CA ASP A 133 11.12 -8.15 -12.85
C ASP A 133 10.20 -7.13 -13.53
N LEU A 134 8.89 -7.31 -13.41
CA LEU A 134 7.91 -6.37 -13.97
C LEU A 134 7.88 -5.04 -13.20
N TRP A 135 7.93 -5.11 -11.88
CA TRP A 135 7.82 -3.95 -11.00
C TRP A 135 8.96 -3.93 -9.98
N PRO A 136 10.15 -3.47 -10.39
CA PRO A 136 11.27 -3.36 -9.47
C PRO A 136 10.92 -2.38 -8.34
N PRO A 137 11.34 -2.65 -7.10
CA PRO A 137 11.18 -1.70 -6.00
C PRO A 137 11.90 -0.40 -6.35
N ALA A 138 11.34 0.75 -5.96
CA ALA A 138 12.12 1.98 -6.03
C ALA A 138 13.39 1.78 -5.22
N ALA A 139 14.55 2.08 -5.83
CA ALA A 139 15.83 2.01 -5.14
C ALA A 139 15.69 2.76 -3.82
N ALA A 140 16.01 2.08 -2.71
CA ALA A 140 15.99 2.72 -1.41
C ALA A 140 16.82 4.02 -1.52
N PRO A 141 16.32 5.16 -1.05
CA PRO A 141 17.19 6.33 -0.91
C PRO A 141 18.40 5.86 -0.11
N GLU A 142 19.61 6.13 -0.64
CA GLU A 142 20.86 5.80 0.02
C GLU A 142 20.72 6.13 1.51
N PRO A 143 21.13 5.22 2.41
CA PRO A 143 21.14 5.54 3.83
C PRO A 143 21.92 6.84 3.97
N ILE A 144 21.22 7.92 4.34
CA ILE A 144 21.85 9.17 4.72
C ILE A 144 22.91 8.75 5.73
N PRO A 145 24.22 8.94 5.44
CA PRO A 145 25.24 8.54 6.38
C PRO A 145 24.90 9.24 7.68
N ALA A 146 24.69 8.44 8.74
CA ALA A 146 24.47 8.95 10.06
C ALA A 146 25.57 9.99 10.29
N SER A 147 25.16 11.27 10.39
CA SER A 147 26.07 12.33 10.78
C SER A 147 26.72 11.81 12.07
N PRO A 148 28.06 11.66 12.11
CA PRO A 148 28.69 11.06 13.26
C PRO A 148 28.29 11.92 14.46
N ALA A 149 27.59 11.28 15.40
CA ALA A 149 27.43 11.81 16.73
C ALA A 149 28.84 12.15 17.20
N GLY A 150 29.10 13.45 17.37
CA GLY A 150 30.32 13.95 17.96
C GLY A 150 30.36 13.49 19.40
N GLU A 151 30.87 12.29 19.60
CA GLU A 151 31.32 11.77 20.87
C GLU A 151 32.75 12.27 21.05
N GLU A 152 32.89 13.52 21.51
CA GLU A 152 34.11 14.00 22.16
C GLU A 152 33.88 13.93 23.66
N ASP A 153 34.10 12.73 24.19
CA ASP A 153 34.35 12.51 25.61
C ASP A 153 35.82 12.84 25.89
N ALA A 154 36.08 13.90 26.63
CA ALA A 154 37.38 14.18 27.23
C ALA A 154 37.22 15.06 28.48
N SER A 155 36.82 14.45 29.59
CA SER A 155 37.33 14.89 30.91
C SER A 155 38.79 14.44 31.03
N PRO A 156 39.72 15.23 31.62
CA PRO A 156 39.82 15.19 33.09
C PRO A 156 40.35 16.45 33.82
N SER A 157 39.98 16.50 35.10
CA SER A 157 40.78 16.93 36.26
C SER A 157 41.14 18.41 36.54
N ALA A 158 40.73 18.81 37.76
CA ALA A 158 41.50 19.51 38.81
C ALA A 158 41.25 21.01 39.05
N GLY A 159 40.92 21.34 40.32
CA GLY A 159 41.08 22.66 40.95
C GLY A 159 39.80 23.20 41.59
N ALA A 160 39.56 22.93 42.88
CA ALA A 160 39.72 23.89 44.00
C ALA A 160 38.56 24.91 44.13
N SER A 161 37.63 24.71 45.06
CA SER A 161 37.57 25.28 46.44
C SER A 161 37.10 26.74 46.57
N GLY A 162 36.14 26.97 47.48
CA GLY A 162 35.68 28.27 48.03
C GLY A 162 34.23 28.58 47.61
N ALA A 163 33.17 28.56 48.43
CA ALA A 163 32.89 29.19 49.73
C ALA A 163 32.87 30.73 49.70
N GLY A 164 31.73 31.33 50.09
CA GLY A 164 31.45 32.78 50.19
C GLY A 164 30.20 33.14 49.36
N ASP A 165 28.97 33.23 49.89
CA ASP A 165 28.41 34.18 50.86
C ASP A 165 28.52 35.67 50.45
N GLU A 166 27.38 36.38 50.57
CA GLU A 166 27.22 37.85 50.68
C GLU A 166 27.52 38.68 49.40
N GLU A 167 26.96 39.86 49.07
CA GLU A 167 25.85 40.76 49.47
C GLU A 167 25.97 41.98 48.51
N GLU A 168 24.93 42.82 48.34
CA GLU A 168 24.98 44.23 47.84
C GLU A 168 25.43 44.50 46.38
N LEU A 169 24.74 45.23 45.49
CA LEU A 169 24.02 46.52 45.56
C LEU A 169 23.06 46.66 44.35
#